data_AF-A0A4Q9FNU9-F1
#
_entry.id   AF-A0A4Q9FNU9-F1
#
_cell.length_a   1.000
_cell.length_b   1.000
_cell.length_c   1.000
_cell.angle_alpha   90.00
_cell.angle_beta   90.00
_cell.angle_gamma   90.00
#
_symmetry.space_group_name_H-M   'P 1'
#
loop_
_entity.id
_entity.type
_entity.pdbx_description
1 polymer ?
#
loop_
_entity_poly.entity_id
_entity_poly.type
_entity_poly.pdbx_seq_one_letter_code
_entity_poly.pdbx_strand_id
1 'polypeptide(L)'
;MKNVITILLLGLVTLYSYAQKNIEKPEYGYSTFPGEITKIEIRDTITVLHFKLEKLPWGYFHIPKESYIQDLSGGNKLFVSEVTGATFKRNFFPSSGVAMYKLFFPPLNKTTKTIDFGIDRERGWRIYDIVLQEDENSLLLPKALRGNWLLADGSNHWDYGFNSKYAIVDGKVWYYQSIDKKGELYTIQLENDGDVKTIYAKQGKNEQVAFGSATKTLKTYSLSKVINPKFSLKGDTEFKNVTFGLDSTSYSGKIKGFSDRMKQKTFMVHVNNAFRGEQESHLVKINADGTFQSKFPLTHPQTVFVRAKSAAYTIFLEPNKETFHYLDSNASYFMGDNAQLNSDLNALKEINFRLGKKERKAIGETSPEDYKKTCFKLKENALNKLNTFRKDNCVSKKAVQLKNIDIMLDFYGGLMSYNMYRSSLQYQNKKAKKEEDKLPFKEFKVPDEYYNFLPDSILDNELLALSNSYYFFTNHLVHVDIFNDYGYRNELSKVERAFWLQKKDVELTTEELNMVENSKQIETPERLAKLLKYKKAYGEIEQGFYKNYRSHFKAVNLALKEK
;
A
#
# COMPACT_ATOMS: atom_id res chain seq x y z
N MET A 1 -37.54 49.46 48.24
CA MET A 1 -37.10 48.07 48.50
C MET A 1 -37.24 47.11 47.30
N LYS A 2 -38.13 47.34 46.30
CA LYS A 2 -38.27 46.44 45.14
C LYS A 2 -37.16 46.55 44.06
N ASN A 3 -36.41 47.66 44.01
CA ASN A 3 -35.40 47.87 42.95
C ASN A 3 -33.97 47.43 43.32
N VAL A 4 -33.71 47.06 44.58
CA VAL A 4 -32.38 46.62 45.04
C VAL A 4 -32.22 45.10 44.90
N ILE A 5 -33.33 44.35 44.99
CA ILE A 5 -33.31 42.87 44.86
C ILE A 5 -33.12 42.44 43.40
N THR A 6 -33.65 43.21 42.43
CA THR A 6 -33.52 42.88 40.99
C THR A 6 -32.09 43.12 40.46
N ILE A 7 -31.36 44.09 41.02
CA ILE A 7 -29.95 44.35 40.65
C ILE A 7 -29.02 43.29 41.27
N LEU A 8 -29.34 42.77 42.47
CA LEU A 8 -28.58 41.65 43.05
C LEU A 8 -28.81 40.33 42.30
N LEU A 9 -30.02 40.09 41.76
CA LEU A 9 -30.28 38.89 40.95
C LEU A 9 -29.68 38.95 39.54
N LEU A 10 -29.56 40.13 38.92
CA LEU A 10 -28.86 40.28 37.63
C LEU A 10 -27.33 40.23 37.78
N GLY A 11 -26.78 40.60 38.94
CA GLY A 11 -25.34 40.49 39.24
C GLY A 11 -24.87 39.06 39.57
N LEU A 12 -25.77 38.17 39.97
CA LEU A 12 -25.46 36.77 40.29
C LEU A 12 -25.54 35.82 39.08
N VAL A 13 -26.23 36.20 38.00
CA VAL A 13 -26.34 35.40 36.78
C VAL A 13 -25.20 35.66 35.79
N THR A 14 -24.45 36.76 35.94
CA THR A 14 -23.28 37.07 35.09
C THR A 14 -21.96 36.51 35.60
N LEU A 15 -21.93 35.90 36.80
CA LEU A 15 -20.72 35.32 37.40
C LEU A 15 -20.51 33.81 37.15
N TYR A 16 -21.38 33.16 36.36
CA TYR A 16 -21.26 31.73 36.02
C TYR A 16 -21.25 31.40 34.53
N SER A 17 -21.11 32.39 33.65
CA SER A 17 -20.79 32.14 32.24
C SER A 17 -19.32 31.75 32.10
N TYR A 18 -18.92 30.64 32.72
CA TYR A 18 -17.60 30.06 32.56
C TYR A 18 -17.43 29.64 31.09
N ALA A 19 -16.34 30.08 30.48
CA ALA A 19 -16.06 29.93 29.06
C ALA A 19 -15.95 28.44 28.67
N GLN A 20 -17.08 27.84 28.27
CA GLN A 20 -17.09 26.56 27.57
C GLN A 20 -16.35 26.74 26.24
N LYS A 21 -15.19 26.09 26.09
CA LYS A 21 -14.43 26.12 24.84
C LYS A 21 -14.80 24.91 24.00
N ASN A 22 -15.32 25.17 22.80
CA ASN A 22 -15.63 24.15 21.80
C ASN A 22 -14.66 24.28 20.63
N ILE A 23 -14.04 23.17 20.24
CA ILE A 23 -13.08 23.12 19.13
C ILE A 23 -13.63 22.14 18.12
N GLU A 24 -14.16 22.66 17.01
CA GLU A 24 -14.63 21.85 15.90
C GLU A 24 -13.45 21.41 15.02
N LYS A 25 -13.44 20.13 14.63
CA LYS A 25 -12.41 19.51 13.79
C LYS A 25 -10.99 19.91 14.22
N PRO A 26 -10.56 19.57 15.46
CA PRO A 26 -9.25 19.96 15.97
C PRO A 26 -8.14 19.46 15.05
N GLU A 27 -7.10 20.26 14.87
CA GLU A 27 -5.88 19.79 14.21
C GLU A 27 -5.14 18.83 15.12
N TYR A 28 -4.49 17.84 14.51
CA TYR A 28 -3.62 16.91 15.22
C TYR A 28 -2.49 16.46 14.29
N GLY A 29 -1.42 15.98 14.90
CA GLY A 29 -0.30 15.36 14.23
C GLY A 29 -0.64 13.96 13.70
N TYR A 30 0.29 13.03 13.78
CA TYR A 30 0.11 11.69 13.24
C TYR A 30 -0.93 10.93 14.05
N SER A 31 -1.73 10.13 13.34
CA SER A 31 -2.74 9.29 13.95
C SER A 31 -2.59 7.85 13.48
N THR A 32 -2.67 6.93 14.44
CA THR A 32 -2.87 5.49 14.21
C THR A 32 -4.31 5.07 14.52
N PHE A 33 -5.14 6.03 14.93
CA PHE A 33 -6.55 5.81 15.22
C PHE A 33 -7.33 5.74 13.89
N PRO A 34 -8.20 4.73 13.68
CA PRO A 34 -8.87 4.47 12.41
C PRO A 34 -10.09 5.37 12.14
N GLY A 35 -10.08 6.59 12.66
CA GLY A 35 -11.14 7.59 12.44
C GLY A 35 -10.66 8.98 12.82
N GLU A 36 -11.59 9.84 13.22
CA GLU A 36 -11.30 11.25 13.48
C GLU A 36 -11.93 11.76 14.78
N ILE A 37 -11.32 12.82 15.33
CA ILE A 37 -11.93 13.64 16.37
C ILE A 37 -12.74 14.73 15.66
N THR A 38 -14.06 14.73 15.86
CA THR A 38 -14.94 15.71 15.22
C THR A 38 -15.06 16.99 16.03
N LYS A 39 -14.94 16.90 17.36
CA LYS A 39 -15.11 18.01 18.29
C LYS A 39 -14.40 17.74 19.62
N ILE A 40 -13.92 18.81 20.26
CA ILE A 40 -13.47 18.80 21.67
C ILE A 40 -14.28 19.83 22.45
N GLU A 41 -14.80 19.43 23.62
CA GLU A 41 -15.40 20.33 24.60
C GLU A 41 -14.51 20.40 25.84
N ILE A 42 -14.13 21.61 26.25
CA ILE A 42 -13.35 21.84 27.46
C ILE A 42 -14.21 22.65 28.43
N ARG A 43 -14.40 22.10 29.62
CA ARG A 43 -15.15 22.68 30.74
C ARG A 43 -14.28 22.63 32.00
N ASP A 44 -14.64 23.38 33.04
CA ASP A 44 -13.84 23.42 34.28
C ASP A 44 -13.75 22.05 35.00
N THR A 45 -14.72 21.15 34.77
CA THR A 45 -14.80 19.85 35.44
C THR A 45 -14.54 18.65 34.54
N ILE A 46 -14.52 18.84 33.22
CA ILE A 46 -14.43 17.72 32.26
C ILE A 46 -13.89 18.16 30.91
N THR A 47 -13.17 17.26 30.26
CA THR A 47 -12.80 17.36 28.84
C THR A 47 -13.50 16.25 28.07
N VAL A 48 -14.14 16.59 26.95
CA VAL A 48 -14.91 15.64 26.13
C VAL A 48 -14.33 15.59 24.72
N LEU A 49 -13.93 14.42 24.25
CA LEU A 49 -13.53 14.20 22.86
C LEU A 49 -14.64 13.44 22.12
N HIS A 50 -15.06 13.97 20.98
CA HIS A 50 -16.05 13.37 20.10
C HIS A 50 -15.36 12.63 18.97
N PHE A 51 -15.63 11.35 18.83
CA PHE A 51 -15.03 10.49 17.82
C PHE A 51 -16.04 10.06 16.78
N LYS A 52 -15.56 9.95 15.54
CA LYS A 52 -16.27 9.33 14.43
C LYS A 52 -15.41 8.23 13.83
N LEU A 53 -16.01 7.05 13.65
CA LEU A 53 -15.44 5.91 12.95
C LEU A 53 -16.33 5.56 11.76
N GLU A 54 -15.71 5.19 10.64
CA GLU A 54 -16.40 4.68 9.46
C GLU A 54 -15.83 3.31 9.09
N LYS A 55 -16.72 2.32 8.94
CA LYS A 55 -16.36 0.95 8.57
C LYS A 55 -17.56 0.24 7.96
N LEU A 56 -17.32 -0.93 7.36
CA LEU A 56 -18.39 -1.80 6.92
C LEU A 56 -19.33 -2.16 8.09
N PRO A 57 -20.65 -2.24 7.88
CA PRO A 57 -21.65 -2.39 8.96
C PRO A 57 -21.46 -3.61 9.87
N TRP A 58 -20.87 -4.70 9.36
CA TRP A 58 -20.57 -5.92 10.13
C TRP A 58 -19.25 -5.86 10.93
N GLY A 59 -18.63 -4.69 10.99
CA GLY A 59 -17.42 -4.45 11.77
C GLY A 59 -17.70 -4.37 13.28
N TYR A 60 -16.62 -4.44 14.06
CA TYR A 60 -16.63 -4.08 15.48
C TYR A 60 -15.40 -3.21 15.80
N PHE A 61 -15.49 -2.49 16.91
CA PHE A 61 -14.42 -1.71 17.51
C PHE A 61 -14.41 -1.88 19.03
N HIS A 62 -13.26 -1.61 19.66
CA HIS A 62 -13.09 -1.73 21.10
C HIS A 62 -12.68 -0.37 21.67
N ILE A 63 -13.27 0.02 22.81
CA ILE A 63 -12.88 1.22 23.56
C ILE A 63 -12.35 0.76 24.92
N PRO A 64 -11.03 0.74 25.14
CA PRO A 64 -10.45 0.36 26.43
C PRO A 64 -10.64 1.46 27.50
N LYS A 65 -10.76 1.07 28.78
CA LYS A 65 -10.73 2.03 29.91
C LYS A 65 -9.36 2.67 30.11
N GLU A 66 -8.33 2.08 29.51
CA GLU A 66 -6.95 2.57 29.46
C GLU A 66 -6.76 3.67 28.40
N SER A 67 -7.84 4.14 27.78
CA SER A 67 -7.79 5.33 26.93
C SER A 67 -7.52 6.56 27.79
N TYR A 68 -6.66 7.46 27.32
CA TYR A 68 -6.24 8.63 28.08
C TYR A 68 -5.97 9.84 27.17
N ILE A 69 -5.98 11.02 27.78
CA ILE A 69 -5.39 12.25 27.23
C ILE A 69 -4.20 12.69 28.09
N GLN A 70 -3.22 13.36 27.50
CA GLN A 70 -2.04 13.82 28.21
C GLN A 70 -1.57 15.17 27.68
N ASP A 71 -1.34 16.13 28.58
CA ASP A 71 -0.72 17.42 28.27
C ASP A 71 0.75 17.25 27.88
N LEU A 72 1.12 17.82 26.73
CA LEU A 72 2.48 17.76 26.20
C LEU A 72 3.50 18.60 26.98
N SER A 73 3.06 19.58 27.77
CA SER A 73 3.93 20.42 28.58
C SER A 73 4.45 19.74 29.85
N GLY A 74 4.04 18.49 30.13
CA GLY A 74 4.55 17.70 31.27
C GLY A 74 3.49 17.13 32.20
N GLY A 75 2.29 16.80 31.69
CA GLY A 75 1.18 16.30 32.50
C GLY A 75 1.15 14.77 32.72
N ASN A 76 0.47 14.35 33.79
CA ASN A 76 0.08 12.96 34.00
C ASN A 76 -0.96 12.50 32.95
N LYS A 77 -1.03 11.19 32.70
CA LYS A 77 -2.13 10.62 31.89
C LYS A 77 -3.46 10.81 32.62
N LEU A 78 -4.43 11.43 31.95
CA LEU A 78 -5.80 11.55 32.41
C LEU A 78 -6.63 10.49 31.73
N PHE A 79 -7.01 9.44 32.47
CA PHE A 79 -7.75 8.31 31.94
C PHE A 79 -9.23 8.63 31.74
N VAL A 80 -9.82 7.96 30.75
CA VAL A 80 -11.25 8.07 30.45
C VAL A 80 -12.09 7.64 31.65
N SER A 81 -13.04 8.46 32.06
CA SER A 81 -13.98 8.18 33.15
C SER A 81 -15.32 7.64 32.65
N GLU A 82 -15.78 8.13 31.49
CA GLU A 82 -17.09 7.81 30.93
C GLU A 82 -17.04 7.72 29.41
N VAL A 83 -17.95 6.92 28.84
CA VAL A 83 -18.20 6.82 27.41
C VAL A 83 -19.70 6.96 27.13
N THR A 84 -20.06 7.73 26.11
CA THR A 84 -21.44 7.82 25.62
C THR A 84 -21.51 7.48 24.13
N GLY A 85 -22.63 6.91 23.68
CA GLY A 85 -22.79 6.41 22.31
C GLY A 85 -22.09 5.07 22.04
N ALA A 86 -21.37 4.52 23.03
CA ALA A 86 -20.69 3.23 22.98
C ALA A 86 -20.46 2.71 24.41
N THR A 87 -19.75 1.58 24.55
CA THR A 87 -19.35 0.98 25.83
C THR A 87 -17.84 0.74 25.88
N PHE A 88 -17.26 0.60 27.08
CA PHE A 88 -15.83 0.24 27.26
C PHE A 88 -15.46 -1.21 26.85
N LYS A 89 -16.36 -1.89 26.13
CA LYS A 89 -16.17 -3.27 25.68
C LYS A 89 -16.14 -3.29 24.16
N ARG A 90 -16.51 -4.41 23.55
CA ARG A 90 -16.71 -4.51 22.11
C ARG A 90 -18.01 -3.79 21.75
N ASN A 91 -17.93 -2.94 20.73
CA ASN A 91 -19.06 -2.27 20.12
C ASN A 91 -19.18 -2.71 18.66
N PHE A 92 -20.41 -2.93 18.19
CA PHE A 92 -20.67 -3.25 16.79
C PHE A 92 -20.98 -1.97 16.02
N PHE A 93 -20.59 -1.94 14.74
CA PHE A 93 -20.99 -0.83 13.88
C PHE A 93 -22.50 -0.88 13.60
N PRO A 94 -23.18 0.27 13.50
CA PRO A 94 -24.57 0.32 13.05
C PRO A 94 -24.67 -0.05 11.56
N SER A 95 -25.90 -0.26 11.08
CA SER A 95 -26.19 -0.56 9.67
C SER A 95 -25.68 0.50 8.70
N SER A 96 -25.56 1.76 9.15
CA SER A 96 -24.99 2.86 8.38
C SER A 96 -23.47 2.75 8.16
N GLY A 97 -22.77 1.91 8.93
CA GLY A 97 -21.31 1.84 8.93
C GLY A 97 -20.61 3.01 9.64
N VAL A 98 -21.37 3.94 10.23
CA VAL A 98 -20.82 5.12 10.90
C VAL A 98 -21.12 5.06 12.40
N ALA A 99 -20.09 4.98 13.22
CA ALA A 99 -20.21 5.02 14.68
C ALA A 99 -19.71 6.37 15.23
N MET A 100 -20.53 6.99 16.07
CA MET A 100 -20.19 8.21 16.79
C MET A 100 -20.26 7.95 18.29
N TYR A 101 -19.22 8.34 19.01
CA TYR A 101 -19.15 8.19 20.47
C TYR A 101 -18.35 9.32 21.09
N LYS A 102 -18.51 9.50 22.40
CA LYS A 102 -17.76 10.50 23.17
C LYS A 102 -17.02 9.84 24.30
N LEU A 103 -15.80 10.29 24.55
CA LEU A 103 -15.00 9.91 25.70
C LEU A 103 -14.84 11.12 26.62
N PHE A 104 -15.08 10.90 27.90
CA PHE A 104 -15.02 11.92 28.94
C PHE A 104 -13.77 11.70 29.77
N PHE A 105 -13.02 12.77 29.99
CA PHE A 105 -11.76 12.76 30.71
C PHE A 105 -11.77 13.83 31.80
N PRO A 106 -10.96 13.67 32.87
CA PRO A 106 -10.69 14.73 33.82
C PRO A 106 -10.37 16.09 33.15
N PRO A 107 -10.61 17.21 33.84
CA PRO A 107 -10.38 18.53 33.27
C PRO A 107 -8.88 18.74 32.98
N LEU A 108 -8.61 19.44 31.88
CA LEU A 108 -7.27 19.89 31.53
C LEU A 108 -6.94 21.21 32.23
N ASN A 109 -5.65 21.50 32.40
CA ASN A 109 -5.21 22.82 32.86
C ASN A 109 -5.64 23.88 31.83
N LYS A 110 -6.09 25.06 32.30
CA LYS A 110 -6.53 26.18 31.45
C LYS A 110 -5.45 26.67 30.48
N THR A 111 -4.18 26.43 30.81
CA THR A 111 -3.02 26.80 29.98
C THR A 111 -2.62 25.71 28.96
N THR A 112 -3.31 24.57 28.95
CA THR A 112 -3.00 23.46 28.04
C THR A 112 -3.25 23.87 26.59
N LYS A 113 -2.18 23.95 25.80
CA LYS A 113 -2.27 24.26 24.37
C LYS A 113 -2.40 23.02 23.48
N THR A 114 -1.81 21.90 23.88
CA THR A 114 -1.71 20.70 23.05
C THR A 114 -1.73 19.44 23.91
N ILE A 115 -2.42 18.40 23.45
CA ILE A 115 -2.52 17.11 24.14
C ILE A 115 -2.23 15.95 23.18
N ASP A 116 -1.83 14.80 23.72
CA ASP A 116 -1.91 13.52 23.02
C ASP A 116 -3.14 12.75 23.49
N PHE A 117 -3.74 11.95 22.60
CA PHE A 117 -4.68 10.88 22.96
C PHE A 117 -4.01 9.52 22.73
N GLY A 118 -4.24 8.57 23.64
CA GLY A 118 -3.70 7.24 23.48
C GLY A 118 -4.42 6.16 24.27
N ILE A 119 -4.10 4.91 23.95
CA ILE A 119 -4.48 3.74 24.75
C ILE A 119 -3.21 3.22 25.44
N ASP A 120 -3.27 3.04 26.76
CA ASP A 120 -2.14 2.56 27.56
C ASP A 120 -1.99 1.04 27.52
N ARG A 121 -1.75 0.52 26.32
CA ARG A 121 -1.51 -0.90 26.03
C ARG A 121 -0.50 -1.05 24.91
N GLU A 122 0.11 -2.22 24.80
CA GLU A 122 0.95 -2.56 23.65
C GLU A 122 0.14 -2.41 22.34
N ARG A 123 0.70 -1.68 21.36
CA ARG A 123 0.05 -1.35 20.07
C ARG A 123 -1.28 -0.59 20.19
N GLY A 124 -1.54 0.08 21.31
CA GLY A 124 -2.68 0.97 21.46
C GLY A 124 -2.69 2.10 20.42
N TRP A 125 -3.88 2.50 19.97
CA TRP A 125 -4.03 3.66 19.09
C TRP A 125 -3.51 4.93 19.76
N ARG A 126 -3.03 5.84 18.92
CA ARG A 126 -2.42 7.12 19.27
C ARG A 126 -2.85 8.19 18.30
N ILE A 127 -3.16 9.38 18.83
CA ILE A 127 -3.33 10.62 18.09
C ILE A 127 -2.40 11.62 18.76
N TYR A 128 -1.38 12.06 18.05
CA TYR A 128 -0.37 12.98 18.57
C TYR A 128 -0.74 14.44 18.32
N ASP A 129 -0.24 15.33 19.17
CA ASP A 129 -0.23 16.78 18.92
C ASP A 129 -1.62 17.40 18.64
N ILE A 130 -2.66 16.95 19.35
CA ILE A 130 -4.02 17.51 19.24
C ILE A 130 -4.01 18.95 19.75
N VAL A 131 -4.28 19.90 18.86
CA VAL A 131 -4.20 21.33 19.11
C VAL A 131 -5.49 21.80 19.79
N LEU A 132 -5.35 22.29 21.02
CA LEU A 132 -6.44 22.91 21.78
C LEU A 132 -6.46 24.43 21.63
N GLN A 133 -5.30 25.03 21.41
CA GLN A 133 -5.16 26.46 21.16
C GLN A 133 -4.05 26.67 20.14
N GLU A 134 -4.37 27.39 19.06
CA GLU A 134 -3.36 27.87 18.12
C GLU A 134 -2.49 28.91 18.82
N ASP A 135 -1.20 28.90 18.51
CA ASP A 135 -0.27 29.87 19.07
C ASP A 135 -0.43 31.20 18.32
N GLU A 136 -0.91 32.23 19.01
CA GLU A 136 -1.23 33.54 18.42
C GLU A 136 -0.01 34.25 17.83
N ASN A 137 1.19 33.89 18.28
CA ASN A 137 2.47 34.43 17.78
C ASN A 137 3.03 33.63 16.60
N SER A 138 2.43 32.50 16.24
CA SER A 138 2.89 31.67 15.13
C SER A 138 2.29 32.14 13.80
N LEU A 139 3.11 32.18 12.74
CA LEU A 139 2.61 32.40 11.38
C LEU A 139 1.87 31.15 10.90
N LEU A 140 0.53 31.19 10.95
CA LEU A 140 -0.34 30.07 10.58
C LEU A 140 -1.20 30.40 9.36
N LEU A 141 -1.28 29.48 8.40
CA LEU A 141 -2.20 29.64 7.28
C LEU A 141 -3.65 29.71 7.77
N PRO A 142 -4.54 30.59 7.27
CA PRO A 142 -5.94 30.60 7.66
C PRO A 142 -6.64 29.26 7.40
N LYS A 143 -7.50 28.82 8.33
CA LYS A 143 -8.24 27.53 8.25
C LYS A 143 -8.96 27.31 6.92
N ALA A 144 -9.52 28.37 6.33
CA ALA A 144 -10.24 28.31 5.05
C ALA A 144 -9.36 27.91 3.85
N LEU A 145 -8.03 28.02 3.97
CA LEU A 145 -7.07 27.68 2.93
C LEU A 145 -6.33 26.36 3.22
N ARG A 146 -6.53 25.76 4.39
CA ARG A 146 -5.90 24.50 4.79
C ARG A 146 -6.64 23.32 4.11
N GLY A 147 -5.88 22.34 3.64
CA GLY A 147 -6.39 21.10 3.09
C GLY A 147 -5.55 20.53 1.95
N ASN A 148 -5.96 19.37 1.45
CA ASN A 148 -5.39 18.75 0.26
C ASN A 148 -6.29 19.10 -0.93
N TRP A 149 -5.88 20.09 -1.70
CA TRP A 149 -6.68 20.73 -2.73
C TRP A 149 -6.52 20.03 -4.08
N LEU A 150 -7.64 19.51 -4.59
CA LEU A 150 -7.74 18.82 -5.86
C LEU A 150 -8.25 19.79 -6.94
N LEU A 151 -7.65 19.74 -8.13
CA LEU A 151 -8.08 20.58 -9.24
C LEU A 151 -9.52 20.22 -9.64
N ALA A 152 -10.39 21.24 -9.66
CA ALA A 152 -11.83 21.06 -9.81
C ALA A 152 -12.31 20.93 -11.27
N ASP A 153 -11.42 20.58 -12.20
CA ASP A 153 -11.72 20.41 -13.63
C ASP A 153 -12.19 19.00 -14.01
N GLY A 154 -12.10 18.05 -13.08
CA GLY A 154 -12.39 16.62 -13.28
C GLY A 154 -11.16 15.71 -13.25
N SER A 155 -9.95 16.26 -13.45
CA SER A 155 -8.69 15.51 -13.26
C SER A 155 -8.51 15.06 -11.82
N ASN A 156 -8.99 15.88 -10.88
CA ASN A 156 -8.75 15.74 -9.45
C ASN A 156 -7.25 15.64 -9.12
N HIS A 157 -6.40 16.28 -9.93
CA HIS A 157 -4.97 16.33 -9.69
C HIS A 157 -4.68 17.11 -8.40
N TRP A 158 -3.78 16.59 -7.57
CA TRP A 158 -3.43 17.21 -6.30
C TRP A 158 -2.25 18.15 -6.47
N ASP A 159 -2.53 19.46 -6.57
CA ASP A 159 -1.51 20.49 -6.79
C ASP A 159 -1.05 21.16 -5.49
N TYR A 160 -1.90 21.22 -4.46
CA TYR A 160 -1.61 21.94 -3.23
C TYR A 160 -2.00 21.15 -1.99
N GLY A 161 -1.02 20.89 -1.12
CA GLY A 161 -1.25 20.45 0.26
C GLY A 161 -0.94 21.58 1.22
N PHE A 162 -1.93 22.19 1.84
CA PHE A 162 -1.71 23.27 2.81
C PHE A 162 -2.12 22.83 4.20
N ASN A 163 -1.24 22.98 5.18
CA ASN A 163 -1.62 22.86 6.58
C ASN A 163 -1.35 24.16 7.32
N SER A 164 -1.38 24.13 8.64
CA SER A 164 -1.14 25.32 9.45
C SER A 164 0.31 25.82 9.41
N LYS A 165 1.31 24.97 9.15
CA LYS A 165 2.75 25.28 9.33
C LYS A 165 3.63 25.14 8.07
N TYR A 166 3.18 24.37 7.09
CA TYR A 166 3.89 24.06 5.87
C TYR A 166 2.91 23.89 4.69
N ALA A 167 3.45 24.07 3.51
CA ALA A 167 2.81 23.80 2.23
C ALA A 167 3.52 22.64 1.52
N ILE A 168 2.79 21.95 0.64
CA ILE A 168 3.32 20.98 -0.30
C ILE A 168 2.90 21.45 -1.68
N VAL A 169 3.89 21.81 -2.50
CA VAL A 169 3.70 22.37 -3.85
C VAL A 169 4.84 21.89 -4.73
N ASP A 170 4.53 21.39 -5.93
CA ASP A 170 5.50 20.91 -6.92
C ASP A 170 6.48 19.87 -6.36
N GLY A 171 5.97 18.90 -5.60
CA GLY A 171 6.78 17.80 -5.05
C GLY A 171 7.78 18.24 -3.98
N LYS A 172 7.61 19.42 -3.38
CA LYS A 172 8.46 19.95 -2.30
C LYS A 172 7.63 20.39 -1.11
N VAL A 173 8.23 20.32 0.08
CA VAL A 173 7.65 20.85 1.32
C VAL A 173 8.20 22.25 1.56
N TRP A 174 7.34 23.23 1.71
CA TRP A 174 7.69 24.63 1.91
C TRP A 174 7.17 25.12 3.26
N TYR A 175 7.81 26.14 3.83
CA TYR A 175 7.36 26.78 5.06
C TYR A 175 6.83 28.18 4.76
N TYR A 176 5.88 28.65 5.56
CA TYR A 176 5.32 29.99 5.39
C TYR A 176 6.34 31.04 5.82
N GLN A 177 6.66 31.95 4.90
CA GLN A 177 7.51 33.11 5.15
C GLN A 177 6.65 34.36 5.42
N SER A 178 5.60 34.58 4.64
CA SER A 178 4.59 35.60 4.89
C SER A 178 3.20 35.16 4.40
N ILE A 179 2.16 35.71 5.01
CA ILE A 179 0.77 35.51 4.61
C ILE A 179 0.06 36.86 4.66
N ASP A 180 -0.11 37.48 3.50
CA ASP A 180 -0.73 38.79 3.38
C ASP A 180 -2.14 38.66 2.78
N LYS A 181 -3.09 39.44 3.28
CA LYS A 181 -4.45 39.50 2.76
C LYS A 181 -4.80 40.90 2.30
N LYS A 182 -5.19 41.04 1.03
CA LYS A 182 -5.71 42.29 0.46
C LYS A 182 -7.09 42.03 -0.17
N GLY A 183 -8.14 42.47 0.53
CA GLY A 183 -9.51 42.15 0.16
C GLY A 183 -9.77 40.63 0.23
N GLU A 184 -10.17 40.02 -0.88
CA GLU A 184 -10.40 38.58 -0.99
C GLU A 184 -9.16 37.77 -1.40
N LEU A 185 -8.08 38.46 -1.78
CA LEU A 185 -6.85 37.85 -2.28
C LEU A 185 -5.85 37.67 -1.13
N TYR A 186 -5.32 36.45 -1.01
CA TYR A 186 -4.16 36.14 -0.19
C TYR A 186 -2.92 36.05 -1.08
N THR A 187 -1.82 36.59 -0.58
CA THR A 187 -0.46 36.39 -1.11
C THR A 187 0.32 35.60 -0.07
N ILE A 188 0.74 34.40 -0.43
CA ILE A 188 1.42 33.46 0.47
C ILE A 188 2.85 33.31 -0.05
N GLN A 189 3.82 33.78 0.71
CA GLN A 189 5.23 33.53 0.42
C GLN A 189 5.68 32.26 1.14
N LEU A 190 6.27 31.36 0.36
CA LEU A 190 6.74 30.05 0.77
C LEU A 190 8.26 30.01 0.63
N GLU A 191 8.94 29.41 1.60
CA GLU A 191 10.40 29.26 1.62
C GLU A 191 10.79 27.79 1.79
N ASN A 192 11.83 27.36 1.07
CA ASN A 192 12.49 26.08 1.22
C ASN A 192 13.98 26.26 0.90
N ASP A 193 14.86 26.11 1.88
CA ASP A 193 16.33 26.18 1.71
C ASP A 193 16.83 27.39 0.90
N GLY A 194 16.22 28.57 1.12
CA GLY A 194 16.54 29.81 0.41
C GLY A 194 15.79 30.03 -0.91
N ASP A 195 15.14 29.00 -1.47
CA ASP A 195 14.20 29.17 -2.58
C ASP A 195 12.91 29.81 -2.06
N VAL A 196 12.38 30.79 -2.79
CA VAL A 196 11.10 31.44 -2.47
C VAL A 196 10.08 31.18 -3.57
N LYS A 197 8.84 30.90 -3.16
CA LYS A 197 7.70 30.70 -4.06
C LYS A 197 6.49 31.49 -3.58
N THR A 198 5.84 32.22 -4.49
CA THR A 198 4.61 32.95 -4.19
C THR A 198 3.39 32.21 -4.70
N ILE A 199 2.43 31.97 -3.82
CA ILE A 199 1.11 31.43 -4.16
C ILE A 199 0.04 32.48 -3.88
N TYR A 200 -0.85 32.69 -4.83
CA TYR A 200 -2.04 33.51 -4.68
C TYR A 200 -3.23 32.62 -4.39
N ALA A 201 -4.06 33.02 -3.43
CA ALA A 201 -5.30 32.32 -3.10
C ALA A 201 -6.49 33.28 -3.06
N LYS A 202 -7.61 32.90 -3.66
CA LYS A 202 -8.88 33.63 -3.55
C LYS A 202 -9.96 32.69 -3.04
N GLN A 203 -10.56 33.03 -1.90
CA GLN A 203 -11.62 32.23 -1.32
C GLN A 203 -12.86 32.27 -2.22
N GLY A 204 -13.38 31.09 -2.59
CA GLY A 204 -14.59 30.93 -3.40
C GLY A 204 -15.82 30.60 -2.56
N LYS A 205 -16.93 30.26 -3.24
CA LYS A 205 -18.14 29.72 -2.63
C LYS A 205 -18.02 28.19 -2.49
N ASN A 206 -18.85 27.57 -1.65
CA ASN A 206 -19.01 26.11 -1.54
C ASN A 206 -17.71 25.32 -1.26
N GLU A 207 -16.91 25.77 -0.29
CA GLU A 207 -15.64 25.10 0.09
C GLU A 207 -14.62 24.97 -1.06
N GLN A 208 -14.73 25.82 -2.08
CA GLN A 208 -13.74 25.94 -3.15
C GLN A 208 -12.83 27.14 -2.93
N VAL A 209 -11.59 27.00 -3.37
CA VAL A 209 -10.59 28.06 -3.34
C VAL A 209 -9.87 28.10 -4.69
N ALA A 210 -9.63 29.30 -5.19
CA ALA A 210 -8.84 29.48 -6.40
C ALA A 210 -7.37 29.71 -6.03
N PHE A 211 -6.46 28.89 -6.56
CA PHE A 211 -5.02 29.00 -6.31
C PHE A 211 -4.24 29.18 -7.62
N GLY A 212 -3.07 29.81 -7.54
CA GLY A 212 -2.14 29.88 -8.67
C GLY A 212 -0.86 30.67 -8.36
N SER A 213 0.14 30.53 -9.21
CA SER A 213 1.41 31.29 -9.15
C SER A 213 1.29 32.73 -9.65
N ALA A 214 0.18 33.07 -10.31
CA ALA A 214 -0.14 34.42 -10.73
C ALA A 214 -1.64 34.70 -10.57
N THR A 215 -1.97 35.96 -10.24
CA THR A 215 -3.35 36.42 -10.00
C THR A 215 -4.26 36.29 -11.22
N LYS A 216 -3.70 36.29 -12.44
CA LYS A 216 -4.44 36.15 -13.71
C LYS A 216 -4.72 34.70 -14.11
N THR A 217 -4.07 33.72 -13.48
CA THR A 217 -4.12 32.31 -13.88
C THR A 217 -4.58 31.40 -12.74
N LEU A 218 -5.38 31.94 -11.82
CA LEU A 218 -5.94 31.15 -10.73
C LEU A 218 -6.84 30.05 -11.29
N LYS A 219 -6.67 28.83 -10.79
CA LYS A 219 -7.55 27.69 -11.08
C LYS A 219 -8.35 27.36 -9.83
N THR A 220 -9.54 26.82 -10.02
CA THR A 220 -10.43 26.43 -8.92
C THR A 220 -10.06 25.05 -8.39
N TYR A 221 -10.00 24.93 -7.06
CA TYR A 221 -9.73 23.69 -6.35
C TYR A 221 -10.82 23.37 -5.34
N SER A 222 -10.95 22.09 -5.01
CA SER A 222 -11.88 21.57 -4.01
C SER A 222 -11.20 20.55 -3.09
N LEU A 223 -11.72 20.42 -1.87
CA LEU A 223 -11.32 19.36 -0.93
C LEU A 223 -11.96 18.01 -1.26
N SER A 224 -12.99 18.01 -2.11
CA SER A 224 -13.69 16.81 -2.56
C SER A 224 -13.46 16.57 -4.04
N LYS A 225 -13.54 15.30 -4.46
CA LYS A 225 -13.43 14.96 -5.87
C LYS A 225 -14.60 15.55 -6.66
N VAL A 226 -14.29 16.14 -7.80
CA VAL A 226 -15.25 16.66 -8.77
C VAL A 226 -15.38 15.64 -9.90
N ILE A 227 -16.62 15.19 -10.15
CA ILE A 227 -16.94 14.33 -11.29
C ILE A 227 -17.25 15.23 -12.48
N ASN A 228 -16.47 15.11 -13.56
CA ASN A 228 -16.72 15.79 -14.82
C ASN A 228 -16.68 14.79 -15.98
N PRO A 229 -17.83 14.30 -16.47
CA PRO A 229 -17.88 13.33 -17.57
C PRO A 229 -17.30 13.85 -18.90
N LYS A 230 -17.14 15.17 -19.06
CA LYS A 230 -16.58 15.78 -20.28
C LYS A 230 -15.05 15.94 -20.21
N PHE A 231 -14.46 15.71 -19.05
CA PHE A 231 -13.02 15.87 -18.87
C PHE A 231 -12.26 14.72 -19.55
N SER A 232 -11.13 15.06 -20.19
CA SER A 232 -10.20 14.08 -20.74
C SER A 232 -8.76 14.51 -20.44
N LEU A 233 -7.94 13.53 -20.10
CA LEU A 233 -6.52 13.75 -19.82
C LEU A 233 -5.76 14.02 -21.12
N LYS A 234 -5.06 15.16 -21.20
CA LYS A 234 -4.24 15.52 -22.36
C LYS A 234 -3.05 14.57 -22.49
N GLY A 235 -2.85 14.00 -23.68
CA GLY A 235 -1.73 13.09 -23.94
C GLY A 235 -1.89 11.70 -23.31
N ASP A 236 -3.10 11.35 -22.87
CA ASP A 236 -3.38 10.08 -22.21
C ASP A 236 -3.29 8.89 -23.19
N THR A 237 -2.26 8.07 -22.97
CA THR A 237 -1.87 6.94 -23.80
C THR A 237 -1.44 5.77 -22.91
N GLU A 238 -1.62 4.55 -23.40
CA GLU A 238 -1.13 3.34 -22.73
C GLU A 238 0.39 3.21 -22.82
N PHE A 239 0.99 2.39 -21.97
CA PHE A 239 2.37 1.94 -22.15
C PHE A 239 2.46 1.12 -23.44
N LYS A 240 3.38 1.50 -24.32
CA LYS A 240 3.61 0.82 -25.61
C LYS A 240 4.62 -0.32 -25.50
N ASN A 241 5.63 -0.14 -24.65
CA ASN A 241 6.75 -1.05 -24.45
C ASN A 241 7.33 -0.88 -23.05
N VAL A 242 8.14 -1.84 -22.61
CA VAL A 242 8.89 -1.77 -21.34
C VAL A 242 10.37 -1.63 -21.65
N THR A 243 11.00 -0.59 -21.12
CA THR A 243 12.46 -0.44 -21.21
C THR A 243 13.11 -1.02 -19.97
N PHE A 244 13.99 -2.00 -20.19
CA PHE A 244 14.78 -2.63 -19.13
C PHE A 244 16.19 -2.01 -19.07
N GLY A 245 16.68 -1.75 -17.88
CA GLY A 245 17.99 -1.14 -17.64
C GLY A 245 18.49 -1.35 -16.21
N LEU A 246 19.60 -0.69 -15.88
CA LEU A 246 20.19 -0.67 -14.52
C LEU A 246 20.06 0.72 -13.88
N ASP A 247 19.04 1.45 -14.28
CA ASP A 247 18.76 2.80 -13.81
C ASP A 247 18.20 2.79 -12.38
N SER A 248 17.89 3.99 -11.88
CA SER A 248 17.36 4.20 -10.53
C SER A 248 16.12 5.08 -10.57
N THR A 249 15.30 5.02 -9.54
CA THR A 249 14.14 5.89 -9.34
C THR A 249 14.33 6.74 -8.09
N SER A 250 13.71 7.92 -8.06
CA SER A 250 13.71 8.82 -6.91
C SER A 250 12.34 8.80 -6.24
N TYR A 251 12.30 8.34 -4.99
CA TYR A 251 11.10 8.31 -4.17
C TYR A 251 11.27 9.25 -2.97
N SER A 252 10.42 10.27 -2.90
CA SER A 252 10.43 11.27 -1.83
C SER A 252 9.03 11.50 -1.28
N GLY A 253 8.91 12.26 -0.20
CA GLY A 253 7.61 12.58 0.32
C GLY A 253 7.61 13.13 1.72
N LYS A 254 6.40 13.17 2.30
CA LYS A 254 6.13 13.69 3.63
C LYS A 254 5.11 12.80 4.33
N ILE A 255 5.37 12.47 5.59
CA ILE A 255 4.38 11.80 6.46
C ILE A 255 3.59 12.88 7.21
N LYS A 256 2.27 12.89 7.05
CA LYS A 256 1.39 13.84 7.72
C LYS A 256 1.49 13.69 9.22
N GLY A 257 1.72 14.82 9.89
CA GLY A 257 1.76 14.89 11.35
C GLY A 257 2.87 14.08 12.01
N PHE A 258 3.84 13.57 11.24
CA PHE A 258 5.02 12.94 11.81
C PHE A 258 5.73 13.89 12.75
N SER A 259 6.18 13.36 13.88
CA SER A 259 6.87 14.09 14.93
C SER A 259 8.13 13.33 15.31
N ASP A 260 9.17 14.06 15.68
CA ASP A 260 10.42 13.47 16.14
C ASP A 260 10.24 12.66 17.46
N ARG A 261 9.09 12.77 18.13
CA ARG A 261 8.72 11.93 19.28
C ARG A 261 8.42 10.48 18.90
N MET A 262 8.26 10.17 17.61
CA MET A 262 7.96 8.81 17.16
C MET A 262 9.21 7.93 17.18
N LYS A 263 9.07 6.75 17.80
CA LYS A 263 10.16 5.76 17.87
C LYS A 263 10.65 5.25 16.50
N GLN A 264 9.75 5.15 15.52
CA GLN A 264 10.10 4.63 14.21
C GLN A 264 10.55 5.76 13.29
N LYS A 265 11.82 5.71 12.89
CA LYS A 265 12.49 6.71 12.03
C LYS A 265 12.78 6.20 10.62
N THR A 266 12.30 5.01 10.30
CA THR A 266 12.55 4.35 9.02
C THR A 266 11.35 3.53 8.56
N PHE A 267 11.29 3.25 7.26
CA PHE A 267 10.39 2.27 6.68
C PHE A 267 11.06 1.56 5.50
N MET A 268 10.43 0.51 4.96
CA MET A 268 11.00 -0.27 3.85
C MET A 268 10.22 -0.06 2.56
N VAL A 269 10.93 0.02 1.44
CA VAL A 269 10.38 -0.14 0.09
C VAL A 269 10.85 -1.49 -0.44
N HIS A 270 9.91 -2.30 -0.90
CA HIS A 270 10.14 -3.65 -1.40
C HIS A 270 9.89 -3.68 -2.91
N VAL A 271 10.89 -4.09 -3.68
CA VAL A 271 10.87 -4.21 -5.13
C VAL A 271 10.95 -5.70 -5.48
N ASN A 272 9.93 -6.23 -6.15
CA ASN A 272 9.91 -7.62 -6.55
C ASN A 272 10.67 -7.80 -7.86
N ASN A 273 11.65 -8.70 -7.89
CA ASN A 273 12.43 -8.99 -9.07
C ASN A 273 11.99 -10.34 -9.66
N ALA A 274 11.03 -10.30 -10.59
CA ALA A 274 10.51 -11.50 -11.25
C ALA A 274 11.59 -12.27 -12.04
N PHE A 275 12.68 -11.60 -12.46
CA PHE A 275 13.78 -12.23 -13.19
C PHE A 275 14.71 -13.02 -12.27
N ARG A 276 14.87 -12.59 -11.01
CA ARG A 276 15.68 -13.30 -10.01
C ARG A 276 14.86 -14.21 -9.09
N GLY A 277 13.55 -14.00 -9.00
CA GLY A 277 12.70 -14.70 -8.03
C GLY A 277 12.91 -14.22 -6.60
N GLU A 278 13.36 -12.97 -6.43
CA GLU A 278 13.72 -12.40 -5.12
C GLU A 278 13.04 -11.05 -4.91
N GLN A 279 13.00 -10.59 -3.65
CA GLN A 279 12.49 -9.27 -3.27
C GLN A 279 13.63 -8.41 -2.71
N GLU A 280 13.93 -7.32 -3.39
CA GLU A 280 14.92 -6.33 -2.96
C GLU A 280 14.25 -5.36 -1.97
N SER A 281 14.95 -4.99 -0.90
CA SER A 281 14.40 -4.16 0.17
C SER A 281 15.29 -2.95 0.44
N HIS A 282 14.73 -1.76 0.31
CA HIS A 282 15.42 -0.48 0.48
C HIS A 282 14.92 0.22 1.75
N LEU A 283 15.85 0.51 2.66
CA LEU A 283 15.57 1.24 3.90
C LEU A 283 15.46 2.74 3.61
N VAL A 284 14.31 3.34 3.92
CA VAL A 284 14.08 4.77 3.79
C VAL A 284 14.12 5.42 5.17
N LYS A 285 14.94 6.46 5.32
CA LYS A 285 15.04 7.27 6.55
C LYS A 285 14.00 8.39 6.53
N ILE A 286 13.42 8.67 7.68
CA ILE A 286 12.46 9.74 7.90
C ILE A 286 13.17 10.83 8.71
N ASN A 287 13.15 12.06 8.20
CA ASN A 287 13.70 13.22 8.87
C ASN A 287 12.82 13.62 10.07
N ALA A 288 13.35 14.45 10.97
CA ALA A 288 12.64 14.89 12.18
C ALA A 288 11.31 15.60 11.87
N ASP A 289 11.29 16.35 10.77
CA ASP A 289 10.11 17.03 10.26
C ASP A 289 9.13 16.09 9.56
N GLY A 290 9.49 14.83 9.31
CA GLY A 290 8.69 13.81 8.63
C GLY A 290 8.85 13.73 7.13
N THR A 291 9.76 14.50 6.53
CA THR A 291 10.15 14.31 5.12
C THR A 291 10.97 13.05 4.97
N PHE A 292 11.00 12.50 3.75
CA PHE A 292 11.88 11.41 3.39
C PHE A 292 12.30 11.53 1.93
N GLN A 293 13.46 10.97 1.62
CA GLN A 293 13.95 10.82 0.27
C GLN A 293 14.80 9.55 0.18
N SER A 294 14.65 8.83 -0.93
CA SER A 294 15.45 7.65 -1.24
C SER A 294 15.60 7.51 -2.74
N LYS A 295 16.80 7.16 -3.18
CA LYS A 295 17.10 6.77 -4.55
C LYS A 295 17.58 5.33 -4.55
N PHE A 296 16.97 4.48 -5.36
CA PHE A 296 17.32 3.07 -5.42
C PHE A 296 17.21 2.50 -6.84
N PRO A 297 17.94 1.42 -7.15
CA PRO A 297 17.87 0.76 -8.45
C PRO A 297 16.45 0.32 -8.79
N LEU A 298 16.05 0.54 -10.04
CA LEU A 298 14.78 0.04 -10.56
C LEU A 298 15.01 -0.35 -12.02
N THR A 299 14.87 -1.63 -12.33
CA THR A 299 15.29 -2.15 -13.65
C THR A 299 14.30 -1.83 -14.77
N HIS A 300 13.06 -1.49 -14.44
CA HIS A 300 11.99 -1.16 -15.36
C HIS A 300 10.84 -0.49 -14.61
N PRO A 301 9.95 0.25 -15.31
CA PRO A 301 8.69 0.70 -14.74
C PRO A 301 7.92 -0.44 -14.07
N GLN A 302 7.61 -0.32 -12.79
CA GLN A 302 6.88 -1.35 -12.08
C GLN A 302 6.20 -0.83 -10.82
N THR A 303 5.25 -1.60 -10.35
CA THR A 303 4.60 -1.40 -9.07
C THR A 303 5.44 -1.98 -7.93
N VAL A 304 5.73 -1.19 -6.89
CA VAL A 304 6.51 -1.57 -5.71
C VAL A 304 5.66 -1.48 -4.43
N PHE A 305 6.11 -2.16 -3.36
CA PHE A 305 5.39 -2.22 -2.09
C PHE A 305 6.10 -1.42 -1.00
N VAL A 306 5.43 -0.42 -0.45
CA VAL A 306 5.95 0.41 0.66
C VAL A 306 5.35 -0.08 1.97
N ARG A 307 6.21 -0.45 2.92
CA ARG A 307 5.81 -0.90 4.25
C ARG A 307 6.17 0.15 5.30
N ALA A 308 5.24 1.08 5.53
CA ALA A 308 5.32 2.04 6.63
C ALA A 308 4.56 1.51 7.86
N LYS A 309 4.98 1.90 9.08
CA LYS A 309 4.51 1.36 10.38
C LYS A 309 3.13 0.68 10.39
N SER A 310 2.06 1.45 10.29
CA SER A 310 0.67 0.97 10.38
C SER A 310 -0.03 0.85 9.03
N ALA A 311 0.67 1.11 7.93
CA ALA A 311 0.08 1.22 6.60
C ALA A 311 1.02 0.69 5.53
N ALA A 312 0.44 -0.07 4.62
CA ALA A 312 1.13 -0.55 3.44
C ALA A 312 0.56 0.14 2.21
N TYR A 313 1.45 0.48 1.29
CA TYR A 313 1.08 1.18 0.05
C TYR A 313 1.66 0.44 -1.14
N THR A 314 0.98 0.57 -2.25
CA THR A 314 1.40 0.06 -3.55
C THR A 314 1.57 1.26 -4.44
N ILE A 315 2.78 1.49 -4.95
CA ILE A 315 3.11 2.67 -5.76
C ILE A 315 3.78 2.24 -7.06
N PHE A 316 3.43 2.90 -8.17
CA PHE A 316 4.08 2.73 -9.45
C PHE A 316 5.25 3.70 -9.59
N LEU A 317 6.42 3.16 -9.91
CA LEU A 317 7.66 3.91 -10.09
C LEU A 317 8.23 3.64 -11.48
N GLU A 318 8.90 4.64 -12.04
CA GLU A 318 9.61 4.54 -13.32
C GLU A 318 11.09 4.89 -13.10
N PRO A 319 12.02 4.22 -13.81
CA PRO A 319 13.43 4.60 -13.79
C PRO A 319 13.64 6.01 -14.36
N ASN A 320 14.60 6.74 -13.80
CA ASN A 320 14.92 8.14 -14.11
C ASN A 320 13.76 9.14 -13.89
N LYS A 321 12.73 8.73 -13.14
CA LYS A 321 11.59 9.56 -12.77
C LYS A 321 11.53 9.84 -11.28
N GLU A 322 10.82 10.90 -10.93
CA GLU A 322 10.63 11.33 -9.55
C GLU A 322 9.17 11.13 -9.12
N THR A 323 9.00 10.61 -7.92
CA THR A 323 7.69 10.46 -7.28
C THR A 323 7.73 11.03 -5.88
N PHE A 324 6.90 12.04 -5.63
CA PHE A 324 6.64 12.57 -4.30
C PHE A 324 5.32 11.97 -3.77
N HIS A 325 5.35 11.42 -2.56
CA HIS A 325 4.19 10.78 -1.92
C HIS A 325 3.89 11.41 -0.56
N TYR A 326 2.72 12.02 -0.45
CA TYR A 326 2.19 12.48 0.83
C TYR A 326 1.37 11.39 1.50
N LEU A 327 1.90 10.90 2.62
CA LEU A 327 1.34 9.82 3.41
C LEU A 327 0.41 10.41 4.48
N ASP A 328 -0.89 10.43 4.19
CA ASP A 328 -1.95 10.73 5.14
C ASP A 328 -2.50 9.39 5.66
N SER A 329 -2.78 9.25 6.96
CA SER A 329 -3.06 7.95 7.59
C SER A 329 -4.18 7.14 6.91
N ASN A 330 -5.08 7.81 6.19
CA ASN A 330 -6.18 7.22 5.43
C ASN A 330 -6.16 7.54 3.92
N ALA A 331 -5.18 8.30 3.42
CA ALA A 331 -5.14 8.74 2.02
C ALA A 331 -3.70 8.86 1.49
N SER A 332 -3.56 8.69 0.18
CA SER A 332 -2.29 8.84 -0.54
C SER A 332 -2.46 9.91 -1.60
N TYR A 333 -1.56 10.89 -1.59
CA TYR A 333 -1.51 11.94 -2.59
C TYR A 333 -0.14 11.98 -3.25
N PHE A 334 -0.09 12.26 -4.55
CA PHE A 334 1.11 12.10 -5.35
C PHE A 334 1.40 13.37 -6.17
N MET A 335 2.68 13.71 -6.29
CA MET A 335 3.23 14.71 -7.21
C MET A 335 4.45 14.11 -7.93
N GLY A 336 4.89 14.74 -9.03
CA GLY A 336 5.97 14.25 -9.87
C GLY A 336 5.47 13.51 -11.11
N ASP A 337 6.38 12.79 -11.78
CA ASP A 337 6.13 12.19 -13.10
C ASP A 337 4.94 11.22 -13.13
N ASN A 338 4.75 10.47 -12.04
CA ASN A 338 3.75 9.41 -11.93
C ASN A 338 2.53 9.82 -11.08
N ALA A 339 2.30 11.12 -10.88
CA ALA A 339 1.27 11.62 -9.96
C ALA A 339 -0.15 11.15 -10.31
N GLN A 340 -0.58 11.39 -11.56
CA GLN A 340 -1.90 10.96 -12.04
C GLN A 340 -2.05 9.44 -12.00
N LEU A 341 -1.05 8.72 -12.50
CA LEU A 341 -1.05 7.25 -12.54
C LEU A 341 -1.21 6.64 -11.15
N ASN A 342 -0.41 7.09 -10.17
CA ASN A 342 -0.51 6.60 -8.80
C ASN A 342 -1.82 6.98 -8.13
N SER A 343 -2.33 8.19 -8.39
CA SER A 343 -3.62 8.64 -7.86
C SER A 343 -4.77 7.77 -8.38
N ASP A 344 -4.74 7.44 -9.66
CA ASP A 344 -5.71 6.57 -10.32
C ASP A 344 -5.61 5.12 -9.82
N LEU A 345 -4.41 4.55 -9.72
CA LEU A 345 -4.20 3.20 -9.18
C LEU A 345 -4.67 3.09 -7.73
N ASN A 346 -4.40 4.10 -6.89
CA ASN A 346 -4.90 4.14 -5.51
C ASN A 346 -6.44 4.20 -5.47
N ALA A 347 -7.09 4.90 -6.41
CA ALA A 347 -8.55 4.91 -6.53
C ALA A 347 -9.12 3.53 -6.94
N LEU A 348 -8.36 2.75 -7.70
CA LEU A 348 -8.75 1.41 -8.18
C LEU A 348 -8.40 0.26 -7.23
N LYS A 349 -7.78 0.51 -6.07
CA LYS A 349 -7.21 -0.52 -5.19
C LYS A 349 -8.17 -1.63 -4.73
N GLU A 350 -9.46 -1.29 -4.54
CA GLU A 350 -10.50 -2.23 -4.10
C GLU A 350 -11.08 -3.09 -5.23
N ILE A 351 -10.74 -2.79 -6.48
CA ILE A 351 -11.15 -3.58 -7.65
C ILE A 351 -10.09 -4.64 -7.86
N ASN A 352 -10.34 -5.91 -7.55
CA ASN A 352 -9.35 -6.98 -7.73
C ASN A 352 -10.03 -8.31 -7.99
N PHE A 353 -9.30 -9.21 -8.66
CA PHE A 353 -9.60 -10.63 -8.58
C PHE A 353 -9.18 -11.13 -7.20
N ARG A 354 -10.10 -11.76 -6.46
CA ARG A 354 -9.78 -12.32 -5.15
C ARG A 354 -10.64 -13.52 -4.83
N LEU A 355 -9.99 -14.64 -4.53
CA LEU A 355 -10.64 -15.79 -3.90
C LEU A 355 -10.98 -15.45 -2.45
N GLY A 356 -12.28 -15.35 -2.17
CA GLY A 356 -12.81 -15.02 -0.86
C GLY A 356 -12.76 -16.20 0.12
N LYS A 357 -13.15 -15.92 1.36
CA LYS A 357 -13.21 -16.93 2.43
C LYS A 357 -14.19 -18.06 2.11
N LYS A 358 -15.29 -17.74 1.41
CA LYS A 358 -16.32 -18.71 1.02
C LYS A 358 -15.75 -19.73 0.04
N GLU A 359 -15.12 -19.24 -1.04
CA GLU A 359 -14.54 -20.07 -2.10
C GLU A 359 -13.43 -20.96 -1.54
N ARG A 360 -12.54 -20.39 -0.70
CA ARG A 360 -11.46 -21.16 -0.06
C ARG A 360 -11.96 -22.24 0.89
N LYS A 361 -13.10 -22.06 1.57
CA LYS A 361 -13.68 -23.08 2.45
C LYS A 361 -14.34 -24.22 1.68
N ALA A 362 -14.96 -23.91 0.55
CA ALA A 362 -15.63 -24.89 -0.31
C ALA A 362 -14.64 -25.70 -1.17
N ILE A 363 -13.35 -25.33 -1.21
CA ILE A 363 -12.35 -25.89 -2.13
C ILE A 363 -12.14 -27.41 -1.98
N GLY A 364 -12.42 -27.95 -0.79
CA GLY A 364 -12.30 -29.39 -0.53
C GLY A 364 -13.30 -30.24 -1.32
N GLU A 365 -14.46 -29.67 -1.65
CA GLU A 365 -15.55 -30.35 -2.37
C GLU A 365 -15.76 -29.79 -3.79
N THR A 366 -15.04 -28.74 -4.16
CA THR A 366 -15.16 -28.11 -5.48
C THR A 366 -14.28 -28.86 -6.48
N SER A 367 -14.88 -29.37 -7.56
CA SER A 367 -14.14 -30.01 -8.65
C SER A 367 -13.21 -29.00 -9.38
N PRO A 368 -12.17 -29.45 -10.09
CA PRO A 368 -11.29 -28.55 -10.84
C PRO A 368 -12.06 -27.67 -11.84
N GLU A 369 -13.04 -28.25 -12.54
CA GLU A 369 -13.85 -27.56 -13.53
C GLU A 369 -14.78 -26.51 -12.89
N ASP A 370 -15.42 -26.84 -11.77
CA ASP A 370 -16.26 -25.88 -11.06
C ASP A 370 -15.45 -24.75 -10.42
N TYR A 371 -14.23 -25.05 -9.97
CA TYR A 371 -13.29 -24.04 -9.50
C TYR A 371 -12.85 -23.11 -10.63
N LYS A 372 -12.58 -23.66 -11.83
CA LYS A 372 -12.28 -22.88 -13.04
C LYS A 372 -13.42 -21.90 -13.35
N LYS A 373 -14.67 -22.38 -13.41
CA LYS A 373 -15.87 -21.53 -13.60
C LYS A 373 -15.98 -20.44 -12.53
N THR A 374 -15.69 -20.79 -11.27
CA THR A 374 -15.68 -19.81 -10.16
C THR A 374 -14.65 -18.71 -10.39
N CYS A 375 -13.44 -19.06 -10.81
CA CYS A 375 -12.40 -18.07 -11.12
C CYS A 375 -12.79 -17.16 -12.29
N PHE A 376 -13.37 -17.71 -13.37
CA PHE A 376 -13.87 -16.89 -14.48
C PHE A 376 -14.93 -15.88 -14.02
N LYS A 377 -15.91 -16.32 -13.22
CA LYS A 377 -16.92 -15.43 -12.64
C LYS A 377 -16.31 -14.32 -11.78
N LEU A 378 -15.30 -14.63 -10.96
CA LEU A 378 -14.62 -13.62 -10.13
C LEU A 378 -13.86 -12.60 -10.97
N LYS A 379 -13.20 -13.05 -12.06
CA LYS A 379 -12.55 -12.16 -13.03
C LYS A 379 -13.56 -11.23 -13.70
N GLU A 380 -14.67 -11.77 -14.20
CA GLU A 380 -15.75 -10.97 -14.82
C GLU A 380 -16.32 -9.94 -13.86
N ASN A 381 -16.55 -10.31 -12.60
CA ASN A 381 -16.98 -9.37 -11.56
C ASN A 381 -15.98 -8.24 -11.34
N ALA A 382 -14.67 -8.53 -11.34
CA ALA A 382 -13.64 -7.50 -11.21
C ALA A 382 -13.60 -6.56 -12.43
N LEU A 383 -13.69 -7.10 -13.64
CA LEU A 383 -13.74 -6.33 -14.89
C LEU A 383 -15.00 -5.47 -14.98
N ASN A 384 -16.15 -5.98 -14.57
CA ASN A 384 -17.40 -5.22 -14.51
C ASN A 384 -17.31 -4.05 -13.53
N LYS A 385 -16.72 -4.26 -12.35
CA LYS A 385 -16.45 -3.18 -11.38
C LYS A 385 -15.52 -2.13 -11.97
N LEU A 386 -14.46 -2.53 -12.68
CA LEU A 386 -13.54 -1.59 -13.35
C LEU A 386 -14.27 -0.77 -14.41
N ASN A 387 -15.10 -1.42 -15.24
CA ASN A 387 -15.87 -0.74 -16.29
C ASN A 387 -16.91 0.23 -15.72
N THR A 388 -17.60 -0.12 -14.64
CA THR A 388 -18.51 0.79 -13.94
C THR A 388 -17.74 1.97 -13.36
N PHE A 389 -16.64 1.73 -12.65
CA PHE A 389 -15.83 2.80 -12.06
C PHE A 389 -15.38 3.83 -13.10
N ARG A 390 -14.97 3.37 -14.29
CA ARG A 390 -14.53 4.23 -15.40
C ARG A 390 -15.64 5.05 -16.06
N LYS A 391 -16.92 4.67 -15.89
CA LYS A 391 -18.04 5.48 -16.39
C LYS A 391 -18.27 6.72 -15.52
N ASP A 392 -18.03 6.58 -14.21
CA ASP A 392 -18.32 7.61 -13.22
C ASP A 392 -17.09 8.46 -12.85
N ASN A 393 -15.89 8.05 -13.27
CA ASN A 393 -14.63 8.68 -12.87
C ASN A 393 -13.69 8.82 -14.09
N CYS A 394 -12.97 9.94 -14.15
CA CYS A 394 -11.83 10.05 -15.05
C CYS A 394 -10.65 9.22 -14.50
N VAL A 395 -10.10 8.33 -15.32
CA VAL A 395 -9.00 7.43 -14.99
C VAL A 395 -8.09 7.33 -16.21
N SER A 396 -6.78 7.50 -16.03
CA SER A 396 -5.79 7.39 -17.10
C SER A 396 -5.78 6.01 -17.75
N LYS A 397 -5.49 5.98 -19.05
CA LYS A 397 -5.35 4.72 -19.80
C LYS A 397 -4.25 3.84 -19.24
N LYS A 398 -3.12 4.40 -18.79
CA LYS A 398 -2.06 3.66 -18.09
C LYS A 398 -2.57 2.93 -16.86
N ALA A 399 -3.36 3.60 -16.00
CA ALA A 399 -3.91 2.97 -14.80
C ALA A 399 -4.90 1.84 -15.15
N VAL A 400 -5.74 2.05 -16.16
CA VAL A 400 -6.65 1.02 -16.67
C VAL A 400 -5.90 -0.19 -17.23
N GLN A 401 -4.85 0.06 -18.02
CA GLN A 401 -4.00 -1.00 -18.60
C GLN A 401 -3.35 -1.84 -17.50
N LEU A 402 -2.66 -1.20 -16.54
CA LEU A 402 -2.06 -1.89 -15.40
C LEU A 402 -3.10 -2.67 -14.60
N LYS A 403 -4.28 -2.09 -14.41
CA LYS A 403 -5.33 -2.76 -13.64
C LYS A 403 -5.90 -3.99 -14.33
N ASN A 404 -6.01 -3.95 -15.65
CA ASN A 404 -6.37 -5.13 -16.44
C ASN A 404 -5.29 -6.21 -16.36
N ILE A 405 -4.01 -5.82 -16.41
CA ILE A 405 -2.87 -6.74 -16.24
C ILE A 405 -2.92 -7.39 -14.85
N ASP A 406 -3.10 -6.61 -13.77
CA ASP A 406 -3.25 -7.14 -12.40
C ASP A 406 -4.36 -8.18 -12.32
N ILE A 407 -5.58 -7.83 -12.76
CA ILE A 407 -6.75 -8.73 -12.73
C ILE A 407 -6.48 -10.01 -13.53
N MET A 408 -5.81 -9.89 -14.66
CA MET A 408 -5.47 -11.02 -15.53
C MET A 408 -4.45 -11.96 -14.88
N LEU A 409 -3.34 -11.42 -14.37
CA LEU A 409 -2.28 -12.19 -13.73
C LEU A 409 -2.75 -12.84 -12.43
N ASP A 410 -3.52 -12.12 -11.62
CA ASP A 410 -4.12 -12.64 -10.40
C ASP A 410 -5.13 -13.77 -10.70
N PHE A 411 -5.89 -13.65 -11.79
CA PHE A 411 -6.80 -14.70 -12.26
C PHE A 411 -6.03 -15.98 -12.64
N TYR A 412 -4.94 -15.86 -13.40
CA TYR A 412 -4.12 -17.01 -13.77
C TYR A 412 -3.42 -17.63 -12.57
N GLY A 413 -2.86 -16.81 -11.68
CA GLY A 413 -2.32 -17.27 -10.39
C GLY A 413 -3.39 -18.00 -9.57
N GLY A 414 -4.61 -17.49 -9.56
CA GLY A 414 -5.77 -18.12 -8.92
C GLY A 414 -6.09 -19.51 -9.47
N LEU A 415 -6.10 -19.67 -10.79
CA LEU A 415 -6.31 -20.98 -11.43
C LEU A 415 -5.18 -21.97 -11.08
N MET A 416 -3.92 -21.55 -11.20
CA MET A 416 -2.76 -22.39 -10.86
C MET A 416 -2.71 -22.78 -9.38
N SER A 417 -3.36 -22.01 -8.50
CA SER A 417 -3.39 -22.24 -7.05
C SER A 417 -4.33 -23.35 -6.57
N TYR A 418 -5.10 -24.00 -7.46
CA TYR A 418 -6.14 -24.98 -7.05
C TYR A 418 -5.60 -26.07 -6.11
N ASN A 419 -4.55 -26.78 -6.52
CA ASN A 419 -3.97 -27.86 -5.72
C ASN A 419 -3.25 -27.36 -4.48
N MET A 420 -2.62 -26.18 -4.54
CA MET A 420 -2.04 -25.53 -3.36
C MET A 420 -3.11 -25.29 -2.27
N TYR A 421 -4.28 -24.76 -2.65
CA TYR A 421 -5.35 -24.52 -1.68
C TYR A 421 -5.94 -25.81 -1.11
N ARG A 422 -6.09 -26.85 -1.94
CA ARG A 422 -6.56 -28.17 -1.49
C ARG A 422 -5.58 -28.85 -0.54
N SER A 423 -4.28 -28.79 -0.85
CA SER A 423 -3.21 -29.31 0.01
C SER A 423 -3.17 -28.57 1.36
N SER A 424 -3.34 -27.25 1.34
CA SER A 424 -3.47 -26.43 2.55
C SER A 424 -4.68 -26.83 3.40
N LEU A 425 -5.81 -27.14 2.78
CA LEU A 425 -7.00 -27.63 3.47
C LEU A 425 -6.77 -28.99 4.12
N GLN A 426 -6.17 -29.94 3.40
CA GLN A 426 -5.82 -31.26 3.96
C GLN A 426 -4.87 -31.13 5.16
N TYR A 427 -3.87 -30.25 5.06
CA TYR A 427 -2.95 -29.96 6.15
C TYR A 427 -3.66 -29.36 7.38
N GLN A 428 -4.60 -28.43 7.17
CA GLN A 428 -5.43 -27.87 8.23
C GLN A 428 -6.28 -28.95 8.91
N ASN A 429 -6.91 -29.84 8.14
CA ASN A 429 -7.69 -30.96 8.67
C ASN A 429 -6.84 -31.94 9.47
N LYS A 430 -5.60 -32.24 9.03
CA LYS A 430 -4.65 -33.07 9.78
C LYS A 430 -4.23 -32.45 11.11
N LYS A 431 -4.22 -31.11 11.20
CA LYS A 431 -3.88 -30.36 12.42
C LYS A 431 -5.07 -30.04 13.32
N ALA A 432 -6.30 -30.27 12.85
CA ALA A 432 -7.50 -30.02 13.63
C ALA A 432 -7.52 -30.91 14.87
N LYS A 433 -7.73 -30.31 16.04
CA LYS A 433 -7.78 -31.03 17.33
C LYS A 433 -9.12 -31.72 17.56
N LYS A 434 -10.19 -31.22 16.93
CA LYS A 434 -11.55 -31.74 17.02
C LYS A 434 -12.06 -32.07 15.63
N GLU A 435 -12.91 -33.08 15.54
CA GLU A 435 -13.50 -33.50 14.26
C GLU A 435 -14.37 -32.40 13.65
N GLU A 436 -15.11 -31.65 14.48
CA GLU A 436 -15.97 -30.53 14.09
C GLU A 436 -15.21 -29.37 13.44
N ASP A 437 -13.90 -29.25 13.69
CA ASP A 437 -13.05 -28.20 13.10
C ASP A 437 -12.56 -28.58 11.69
N LYS A 438 -12.70 -29.85 11.28
CA LYS A 438 -12.31 -30.31 9.94
C LYS A 438 -13.32 -29.86 8.90
N LEU A 439 -12.81 -29.39 7.79
CA LEU A 439 -13.61 -29.02 6.63
C LEU A 439 -13.81 -30.24 5.70
N PRO A 440 -14.97 -30.38 5.04
CA PRO A 440 -15.22 -31.45 4.09
C PRO A 440 -14.14 -31.53 3.01
N PHE A 441 -13.79 -32.76 2.62
CA PHE A 441 -12.76 -33.01 1.60
C PHE A 441 -13.11 -34.22 0.75
N LYS A 442 -13.16 -34.03 -0.56
CA LYS A 442 -13.32 -35.08 -1.57
C LYS A 442 -12.13 -35.03 -2.50
N GLU A 443 -11.52 -36.19 -2.79
CA GLU A 443 -10.39 -36.27 -3.71
C GLU A 443 -10.82 -36.03 -5.17
N PHE A 444 -10.01 -35.30 -5.92
CA PHE A 444 -10.24 -35.04 -7.35
C PHE A 444 -8.93 -35.19 -8.10
N LYS A 445 -8.95 -35.90 -9.24
CA LYS A 445 -7.85 -35.88 -10.19
C LYS A 445 -7.87 -34.56 -10.95
N VAL A 446 -6.73 -33.87 -11.03
CA VAL A 446 -6.56 -32.72 -11.93
C VAL A 446 -5.98 -33.24 -13.24
N PRO A 447 -6.75 -33.23 -14.33
CA PRO A 447 -6.24 -33.64 -15.64
C PRO A 447 -5.33 -32.56 -16.22
N ASP A 448 -4.36 -32.92 -17.07
CA ASP A 448 -3.42 -31.96 -17.67
C ASP A 448 -4.14 -30.87 -18.46
N GLU A 449 -5.25 -31.22 -19.11
CA GLU A 449 -6.11 -30.30 -19.87
C GLU A 449 -6.72 -29.20 -19.00
N TYR A 450 -6.72 -29.35 -17.67
CA TYR A 450 -7.10 -28.28 -16.75
C TYR A 450 -6.32 -26.99 -17.06
N TYR A 451 -5.02 -27.13 -17.33
CA TYR A 451 -4.06 -26.03 -17.51
C TYR A 451 -4.13 -25.36 -18.89
N ASN A 452 -5.00 -25.81 -19.79
CA ASN A 452 -5.24 -25.22 -21.13
C ASN A 452 -5.89 -23.82 -21.09
N PHE A 453 -5.86 -23.13 -19.94
CA PHE A 453 -6.34 -21.75 -19.79
C PHE A 453 -5.27 -20.70 -20.06
N LEU A 454 -3.98 -21.06 -20.08
CA LEU A 454 -2.87 -20.13 -20.33
C LEU A 454 -2.71 -19.92 -21.85
N PRO A 455 -2.96 -18.71 -22.37
CA PRO A 455 -2.69 -18.42 -23.78
C PRO A 455 -1.19 -18.19 -24.02
N ASP A 456 -0.72 -18.57 -25.21
CA ASP A 456 0.68 -18.37 -25.64
C ASP A 456 1.10 -16.88 -25.61
N SER A 457 0.14 -15.97 -25.82
CA SER A 457 0.38 -14.52 -25.84
C SER A 457 0.90 -13.95 -24.51
N ILE A 458 0.83 -14.69 -23.40
CA ILE A 458 1.43 -14.27 -22.12
C ILE A 458 2.95 -14.37 -22.14
N LEU A 459 3.53 -15.31 -22.91
CA LEU A 459 4.96 -15.60 -22.87
C LEU A 459 5.80 -14.44 -23.43
N ASP A 460 5.29 -13.76 -24.46
CA ASP A 460 6.01 -12.71 -25.18
C ASP A 460 5.56 -11.29 -24.80
N ASN A 461 4.69 -11.15 -23.79
CA ASN A 461 4.14 -9.85 -23.40
C ASN A 461 4.96 -9.20 -22.29
N GLU A 462 5.95 -8.39 -22.68
CA GLU A 462 6.79 -7.63 -21.75
C GLU A 462 6.01 -6.63 -20.88
N LEU A 463 4.83 -6.15 -21.32
CA LEU A 463 4.02 -5.20 -20.56
C LEU A 463 3.50 -5.81 -19.25
N LEU A 464 3.45 -7.14 -19.14
CA LEU A 464 3.07 -7.83 -17.91
C LEU A 464 4.02 -7.46 -16.75
N ALA A 465 5.30 -7.20 -17.04
CA ALA A 465 6.31 -6.84 -16.04
C ALA A 465 6.02 -5.50 -15.34
N LEU A 466 5.17 -4.64 -15.91
CA LEU A 466 4.74 -3.40 -15.27
C LEU A 466 3.93 -3.63 -13.97
N SER A 467 3.30 -4.80 -13.86
CA SER A 467 2.47 -5.20 -12.72
C SER A 467 3.27 -6.00 -11.70
N ASN A 468 3.09 -5.66 -10.42
CA ASN A 468 3.67 -6.46 -9.33
C ASN A 468 3.09 -7.89 -9.27
N SER A 469 1.88 -8.12 -9.82
CA SER A 469 1.29 -9.45 -9.94
C SER A 469 2.10 -10.36 -10.86
N TYR A 470 2.98 -9.84 -11.71
CA TYR A 470 3.84 -10.65 -12.57
C TYR A 470 4.83 -11.50 -11.78
N TYR A 471 5.39 -10.95 -10.70
CA TYR A 471 6.23 -11.71 -9.78
C TYR A 471 5.47 -12.91 -9.19
N PHE A 472 4.25 -12.67 -8.71
CA PHE A 472 3.45 -13.75 -8.15
C PHE A 472 3.01 -14.75 -9.21
N PHE A 473 2.59 -14.29 -10.39
CA PHE A 473 2.22 -15.15 -11.51
C PHE A 473 3.36 -16.09 -11.91
N THR A 474 4.56 -15.55 -12.12
CA THR A 474 5.75 -16.35 -12.48
C THR A 474 6.09 -17.36 -11.38
N ASN A 475 6.00 -16.97 -10.11
CA ASN A 475 6.16 -17.88 -8.98
C ASN A 475 5.13 -19.03 -8.99
N HIS A 476 3.85 -18.75 -9.23
CA HIS A 476 2.83 -19.81 -9.32
C HIS A 476 3.05 -20.70 -10.53
N LEU A 477 3.49 -20.14 -11.65
CA LEU A 477 3.76 -20.87 -12.88
C LEU A 477 4.91 -21.87 -12.70
N VAL A 478 6.01 -21.48 -12.04
CA VAL A 478 7.16 -22.38 -11.82
C VAL A 478 6.83 -23.52 -10.86
N HIS A 479 5.85 -23.36 -9.97
CA HIS A 479 5.48 -24.34 -8.95
C HIS A 479 4.17 -25.10 -9.26
N VAL A 480 3.62 -24.98 -10.46
CA VAL A 480 2.38 -25.67 -10.84
C VAL A 480 2.62 -27.16 -11.07
N ASP A 481 1.67 -28.00 -10.66
CA ASP A 481 1.85 -29.46 -10.61
C ASP A 481 2.16 -30.13 -11.95
N ILE A 482 1.66 -29.60 -13.07
CA ILE A 482 1.97 -30.14 -14.42
C ILE A 482 3.45 -29.99 -14.79
N PHE A 483 4.16 -28.99 -14.25
CA PHE A 483 5.62 -28.89 -14.40
C PHE A 483 6.37 -29.58 -13.26
N ASN A 484 5.64 -30.03 -12.24
CA ASN A 484 6.13 -30.70 -11.05
C ASN A 484 6.18 -32.24 -11.24
N ASP A 485 5.74 -32.75 -12.40
CA ASP A 485 5.82 -34.18 -12.78
C ASP A 485 7.25 -34.63 -13.16
N TYR A 486 8.20 -33.69 -13.18
CA TYR A 486 9.60 -34.01 -12.95
C TYR A 486 9.95 -33.79 -11.48
N GLY A 487 9.81 -34.86 -10.72
CA GLY A 487 10.99 -35.27 -9.98
C GLY A 487 12.18 -35.40 -10.96
N TYR A 488 12.99 -34.35 -11.10
CA TYR A 488 14.35 -34.26 -11.69
C TYR A 488 14.57 -33.84 -13.15
N ARG A 489 15.53 -32.91 -13.32
CA ARG A 489 16.53 -32.96 -14.41
C ARG A 489 17.28 -34.32 -14.43
N ASN A 490 16.90 -35.31 -15.24
CA ASN A 490 17.66 -36.58 -15.40
C ASN A 490 18.34 -36.72 -16.79
N GLU A 491 19.67 -36.86 -16.83
CA GLU A 491 20.48 -37.27 -18.01
C GLU A 491 21.16 -38.63 -17.70
N LEU A 492 21.29 -39.54 -18.68
CA LEU A 492 21.94 -40.87 -18.54
C LEU A 492 23.49 -40.80 -18.53
N SER A 493 24.18 -41.64 -17.75
CA SER A 493 25.66 -41.69 -17.62
C SER A 493 26.39 -42.40 -18.79
N LYS A 494 27.73 -42.35 -18.84
CA LYS A 494 28.54 -42.96 -19.93
C LYS A 494 28.65 -44.47 -19.76
N VAL A 495 28.71 -44.95 -18.52
CA VAL A 495 28.68 -46.38 -18.20
C VAL A 495 27.34 -47.00 -18.62
N GLU A 496 26.23 -46.31 -18.37
CA GLU A 496 24.90 -46.77 -18.80
C GLU A 496 24.77 -46.78 -20.32
N ARG A 497 25.34 -45.78 -21.03
CA ARG A 497 25.34 -45.75 -22.50
C ARG A 497 26.20 -46.85 -23.13
N ALA A 498 27.42 -47.07 -22.61
CA ALA A 498 28.30 -48.14 -23.09
C ALA A 498 27.71 -49.53 -22.86
N PHE A 499 27.11 -49.77 -21.69
CA PHE A 499 26.39 -51.00 -21.38
C PHE A 499 25.27 -51.29 -22.40
N TRP A 500 24.49 -50.27 -22.76
CA TRP A 500 23.42 -50.42 -23.76
C TRP A 500 23.94 -50.60 -25.20
N LEU A 501 25.12 -50.05 -25.55
CA LEU A 501 25.74 -50.21 -26.88
C LEU A 501 26.39 -51.58 -27.08
N GLN A 502 27.10 -52.12 -26.08
CA GLN A 502 27.64 -53.48 -26.13
C GLN A 502 26.53 -54.53 -26.12
N LYS A 503 25.42 -54.28 -25.41
CA LYS A 503 24.20 -55.10 -25.47
C LYS A 503 23.51 -55.07 -26.84
N LYS A 504 23.90 -54.12 -27.69
CA LYS A 504 23.50 -54.01 -29.10
C LYS A 504 24.60 -54.49 -30.05
N ASP A 505 25.54 -55.28 -29.54
CA ASP A 505 26.65 -55.92 -30.26
C ASP A 505 27.56 -54.92 -31.00
N VAL A 506 27.61 -53.67 -30.53
CA VAL A 506 28.59 -52.69 -31.03
C VAL A 506 29.93 -52.98 -30.37
N GLU A 507 30.90 -53.41 -31.17
CA GLU A 507 32.27 -53.62 -30.71
C GLU A 507 32.94 -52.28 -30.43
N LEU A 508 33.44 -52.14 -29.21
CA LEU A 508 34.19 -50.99 -28.77
C LEU A 508 35.68 -51.33 -28.85
N THR A 509 36.46 -50.37 -29.34
CA THR A 509 37.92 -50.52 -29.48
C THR A 509 38.60 -50.70 -28.13
N THR A 510 39.85 -51.18 -28.14
CA THR A 510 40.62 -51.38 -26.90
C THR A 510 40.80 -50.07 -26.13
N GLU A 511 41.00 -48.94 -26.82
CA GLU A 511 41.03 -47.63 -26.16
C GLU A 511 39.68 -47.19 -25.59
N GLU A 512 38.57 -47.44 -26.28
CA GLU A 512 37.22 -47.08 -25.81
C GLU A 512 36.79 -47.96 -24.63
N LEU A 513 37.15 -49.23 -24.64
CA LEU A 513 36.96 -50.15 -23.52
C LEU A 513 37.79 -49.70 -22.32
N ASN A 514 39.06 -49.33 -22.53
CA ASN A 514 39.88 -48.73 -21.48
C ASN A 514 39.30 -47.41 -20.98
N MET A 515 38.70 -46.59 -21.85
CA MET A 515 38.03 -45.35 -21.46
C MET A 515 36.82 -45.64 -20.58
N VAL A 516 35.96 -46.58 -20.97
CA VAL A 516 34.79 -46.98 -20.18
C VAL A 516 35.24 -47.56 -18.84
N GLU A 517 36.27 -48.39 -18.83
CA GLU A 517 36.81 -49.02 -17.63
C GLU A 517 37.43 -48.02 -16.65
N ASN A 518 38.19 -47.05 -17.17
CA ASN A 518 38.69 -45.94 -16.35
C ASN A 518 37.55 -45.01 -15.91
N SER A 519 36.50 -44.83 -16.71
CA SER A 519 35.35 -43.97 -16.35
C SER A 519 34.55 -44.52 -15.16
N LYS A 520 34.56 -45.84 -14.93
CA LYS A 520 33.94 -46.48 -13.74
C LYS A 520 34.61 -46.11 -12.43
N GLN A 521 35.91 -45.77 -12.46
CA GLN A 521 36.63 -45.21 -11.31
C GLN A 521 36.06 -43.84 -10.91
N ILE A 522 35.31 -43.22 -11.83
CA ILE A 522 34.69 -41.92 -11.68
C ILE A 522 33.17 -42.07 -11.51
N GLU A 523 32.45 -42.88 -12.29
CA GLU A 523 30.97 -43.00 -12.36
C GLU A 523 30.39 -44.16 -11.50
N THR A 524 30.51 -44.07 -10.17
CA THR A 524 30.07 -45.14 -9.23
C THR A 524 28.57 -45.03 -8.83
N PRO A 525 27.89 -46.11 -8.35
CA PRO A 525 26.49 -46.03 -7.86
C PRO A 525 26.31 -45.02 -6.72
N GLU A 526 27.33 -44.94 -5.86
CA GLU A 526 27.41 -44.00 -4.76
C GLU A 526 27.61 -42.56 -5.26
N ARG A 527 28.37 -42.35 -6.35
CA ARG A 527 28.45 -41.06 -7.04
C ARG A 527 27.13 -40.68 -7.70
N LEU A 528 26.46 -41.59 -8.39
CA LEU A 528 25.15 -41.34 -9.02
C LEU A 528 24.10 -41.00 -7.96
N ALA A 529 24.08 -41.70 -6.82
CA ALA A 529 23.28 -41.33 -5.65
C ALA A 529 23.69 -39.98 -5.05
N LYS A 530 24.99 -39.64 -5.05
CA LYS A 530 25.53 -38.31 -4.71
C LYS A 530 25.16 -37.24 -5.75
N LEU A 531 24.99 -37.58 -7.01
CA LEU A 531 24.67 -36.68 -8.12
C LEU A 531 23.17 -36.41 -8.19
N LEU A 532 22.35 -37.42 -7.87
CA LEU A 532 20.95 -37.27 -7.52
C LEU A 532 20.80 -36.46 -6.23
N LYS A 533 21.54 -36.77 -5.15
CA LYS A 533 21.63 -35.90 -3.95
C LYS A 533 22.09 -34.49 -4.29
N TYR A 534 23.04 -34.34 -5.22
CA TYR A 534 23.57 -33.05 -5.66
C TYR A 534 22.52 -32.30 -6.46
N LYS A 535 21.86 -32.90 -7.46
CA LYS A 535 20.77 -32.24 -8.21
C LYS A 535 19.56 -31.95 -7.32
N LYS A 536 19.30 -32.78 -6.31
CA LYS A 536 18.30 -32.55 -5.26
C LYS A 536 18.70 -31.43 -4.28
N ALA A 537 20.00 -31.18 -4.10
CA ALA A 537 20.53 -30.15 -3.21
C ALA A 537 20.94 -28.84 -3.92
N TYR A 538 21.29 -28.91 -5.20
CA TYR A 538 22.02 -27.88 -5.96
C TYR A 538 21.48 -27.69 -7.38
N GLY A 539 20.40 -28.37 -7.79
CA GLY A 539 19.82 -28.23 -9.14
C GLY A 539 19.26 -26.83 -9.44
N GLU A 540 18.67 -26.15 -8.45
CA GLU A 540 18.22 -24.76 -8.56
C GLU A 540 19.40 -23.76 -8.57
N ILE A 541 20.46 -24.05 -7.81
CA ILE A 541 21.71 -23.27 -7.86
C ILE A 541 22.35 -23.36 -9.24
N GLU A 542 22.47 -24.56 -9.77
CA GLU A 542 23.01 -24.81 -11.10
C GLU A 542 22.18 -24.09 -12.18
N GLN A 543 20.85 -24.06 -12.06
CA GLN A 543 20.00 -23.25 -12.95
C GLN A 543 20.26 -21.75 -12.79
N GLY A 544 20.47 -21.29 -11.56
CA GLY A 544 20.92 -19.93 -11.25
C GLY A 544 22.26 -19.60 -11.90
N PHE A 545 23.23 -20.52 -11.93
CA PHE A 545 24.53 -20.33 -12.56
C PHE A 545 24.41 -20.06 -14.08
N TYR A 546 23.62 -20.85 -14.81
CA TYR A 546 23.40 -20.63 -16.25
C TYR A 546 22.67 -19.32 -16.56
N LYS A 547 21.77 -18.89 -15.66
CA LYS A 547 21.03 -17.63 -15.78
C LYS A 547 21.92 -16.41 -15.51
N ASN A 548 22.87 -16.55 -14.59
CA ASN A 548 23.74 -15.48 -14.13
C ASN A 548 24.92 -15.15 -15.06
N TYR A 549 25.41 -16.09 -15.87
CA TYR A 549 26.54 -15.85 -16.79
C TYR A 549 26.12 -15.86 -18.27
N ARG A 550 24.82 -15.76 -18.53
CA ARG A 550 24.21 -15.89 -19.86
C ARG A 550 24.79 -14.96 -20.92
N SER A 551 25.06 -13.70 -20.58
CA SER A 551 25.65 -12.69 -21.47
C SER A 551 27.14 -12.96 -21.78
N HIS A 552 27.87 -13.55 -20.83
CA HIS A 552 29.28 -13.92 -20.98
C HIS A 552 29.47 -15.26 -21.70
N PHE A 553 28.49 -16.17 -21.69
CA PHE A 553 28.58 -17.41 -22.48
C PHE A 553 28.68 -17.16 -23.97
N LYS A 554 28.21 -16.01 -24.46
CA LYS A 554 28.44 -15.62 -25.85
C LYS A 554 29.92 -15.33 -26.12
N ALA A 555 30.61 -14.64 -25.21
CA ALA A 555 32.05 -14.36 -25.29
C ALA A 555 32.92 -15.60 -24.99
N VAL A 556 32.52 -16.43 -24.01
CA VAL A 556 33.17 -17.72 -23.70
C VAL A 556 33.01 -18.70 -24.86
N ASN A 557 31.83 -18.80 -25.49
CA ASN A 557 31.61 -19.65 -26.66
C ASN A 557 32.35 -19.15 -27.92
N LEU A 558 32.64 -17.85 -28.02
CA LEU A 558 33.51 -17.30 -29.05
C LEU A 558 34.99 -17.63 -28.77
N ALA A 559 35.47 -17.40 -27.54
CA ALA A 559 36.85 -17.71 -27.14
C ALA A 559 37.18 -19.22 -27.18
N LEU A 560 36.17 -20.09 -27.04
CA LEU A 560 36.27 -21.54 -27.20
C LEU A 560 36.25 -22.01 -28.67
N LYS A 561 35.96 -21.13 -29.63
CA LYS A 561 36.01 -21.43 -31.09
C LYS A 561 37.34 -21.02 -31.74
N GLU A 562 38.13 -20.19 -31.06
CA GLU A 562 39.46 -19.72 -31.51
C GLU A 562 40.62 -20.47 -30.84
N LYS A 563 40.33 -21.33 -29.86
CA LYS A 563 41.21 -22.39 -29.36
C LYS A 563 40.81 -23.70 -30.00
#